data_AF-A0A7W0A207-F1
#
_entry.id   AF-A0A7W0A207-F1
#
_cell.length_a   1.000
_cell.length_b   1.000
_cell.length_c   1.000
_cell.angle_alpha   90.00
_cell.angle_beta   90.00
_cell.angle_gamma   90.00
#
_symmetry.space_group_name_H-M   'P 1'
#
loop_
_entity.id
_entity.type
_entity.pdbx_description
1 polymer ?
#
loop_
_entity_poly.entity_id
_entity_poly.type
_entity_poly.pdbx_seq_one_letter_code
_entity_poly.pdbx_strand_id
1 'polypeptide(L)'
;MRLLPALLLLVGLLSPFAQEAAAAPRPRPVAQIQDSRRDGAPPPIPEPSRVVAIGSFQTAIGCPANDDPTCTLTDLTDDGGVWSGSFLLPPGQYDYRALATTPDGDVSLGEDGDPDGQDVSFTVTSPTGGAYFLYDTHTGEVSATAYDQELTVQIDALGVFALRPIENDEYEIFLTAPAGVYPYQIQANGEPIGTPDEINLGAGSRVHIVAGADGETIVKETVEVAALTVLKTDDAGQSLAGSCFALFASQDDIVNQACDADDGTDDGSTLLFFPDGVEPGTLELAETLVPEGQEAAEDQDVQVGPGGQTVTVQVAAGDGEPDDAGEGDEPTSTSDGRTIQDGDDPTESAAADDVVIDGGDDGDAGDDDGLTLRLETRDGATGETVEGACFRVETQTDEVCDDDDDASDGFVTLEGVDQGTYTVTETRPPDGYLSVGGFGLDIFAGGGEEYFIPHDADPVAPADDDDQTET
;
A
#
# COMPACT_ATOMS: atom_id res chain seq x y z
N MET A 1 -65.25 21.52 53.93
CA MET A 1 -64.42 22.68 53.55
C MET A 1 -62.96 22.23 53.63
N ARG A 2 -62.33 22.06 52.46
CA ARG A 2 -60.90 21.86 52.15
C ARG A 2 -60.17 20.63 52.72
N LEU A 3 -60.11 19.62 51.86
CA LEU A 3 -59.03 18.63 51.77
C LEU A 3 -57.68 19.33 51.48
N LEU A 4 -56.59 18.82 52.06
CA LEU A 4 -55.23 18.99 51.54
C LEU A 4 -54.54 17.61 51.58
N PRO A 5 -53.99 17.10 50.46
CA PRO A 5 -53.35 15.80 50.40
C PRO A 5 -51.86 15.86 50.75
N ALA A 6 -51.35 14.77 51.30
CA ALA A 6 -49.93 14.52 51.52
C ALA A 6 -49.26 14.18 50.17
N LEU A 7 -48.29 14.99 49.76
CA LEU A 7 -47.44 14.77 48.60
C LEU A 7 -46.15 14.06 49.06
N LEU A 8 -46.07 12.75 48.85
CA LEU A 8 -44.85 11.96 49.00
C LEU A 8 -43.98 12.18 47.75
N LEU A 9 -42.79 12.75 47.95
CA LEU A 9 -41.81 13.03 46.90
C LEU A 9 -40.89 11.81 46.78
N LEU A 10 -41.12 10.99 45.75
CA LEU A 10 -40.25 9.87 45.37
C LEU A 10 -39.10 10.45 44.54
N VAL A 11 -37.91 10.59 45.15
CA VAL A 11 -36.68 10.94 44.43
C VAL A 11 -36.14 9.65 43.81
N GLY A 12 -36.34 9.49 42.50
CA GLY A 12 -35.73 8.41 41.72
C GLY A 12 -34.22 8.61 41.57
N LEU A 13 -33.45 7.61 41.99
CA LEU A 13 -32.03 7.48 41.68
C LEU A 13 -31.89 7.10 40.21
N LEU A 14 -31.60 8.08 39.35
CA LEU A 14 -31.02 7.85 38.02
C LEU A 14 -29.51 7.90 38.20
N SER A 15 -28.88 6.72 38.27
CA SER A 15 -27.44 6.58 38.09
C SER A 15 -27.13 6.93 36.62
N PRO A 16 -26.17 7.81 36.32
CA PRO A 16 -25.66 7.93 34.97
C PRO A 16 -24.88 6.64 34.67
N PHE A 17 -25.31 5.91 33.64
CA PHE A 17 -24.43 4.96 32.97
C PHE A 17 -23.26 5.78 32.44
N ALA A 18 -22.07 5.57 33.01
CA ALA A 18 -20.84 5.99 32.37
C ALA A 18 -20.75 5.16 31.08
N GLN A 19 -20.85 5.84 29.96
CA GLN A 19 -20.55 5.28 28.65
C GLN A 19 -19.05 4.96 28.69
N GLU A 20 -18.71 3.68 28.69
CA GLU A 20 -17.34 3.24 28.51
C GLU A 20 -16.93 3.70 27.11
N ALA A 21 -16.19 4.81 27.04
CA ALA A 21 -15.55 5.18 25.78
C ALA A 21 -14.59 4.05 25.44
N ALA A 22 -14.68 3.52 24.22
CA ALA A 22 -13.64 2.67 23.68
C ALA A 22 -12.29 3.35 23.92
N ALA A 23 -11.36 2.64 24.55
CA ALA A 23 -10.03 3.15 24.74
C ALA A 23 -9.45 3.41 23.35
N ALA A 24 -8.94 4.63 23.12
CA ALA A 24 -8.15 4.89 21.93
C ALA A 24 -7.03 3.84 21.84
N PRO A 25 -6.67 3.37 20.63
CA PRO A 25 -5.55 2.47 20.44
C PRO A 25 -4.32 3.06 21.14
N ARG A 26 -3.59 2.21 21.88
CA ARG A 26 -2.38 2.67 22.57
C ARG A 26 -1.34 2.98 21.47
N PRO A 27 -0.65 4.13 21.52
CA PRO A 27 0.42 4.42 20.58
C PRO A 27 1.46 3.29 20.64
N ARG A 28 1.80 2.72 19.48
CA ARG A 28 2.72 1.60 19.36
C ARG A 28 4.13 2.10 19.72
N PRO A 29 4.81 1.57 20.75
CA PRO A 29 6.20 1.93 20.97
C PRO A 29 7.04 1.32 19.84
N VAL A 30 7.82 2.16 19.14
CA VAL A 30 8.84 1.76 18.12
C VAL A 30 9.69 0.55 18.56
N ALA A 31 9.85 0.34 19.87
CA ALA A 31 10.54 -0.79 20.46
C ALA A 31 9.95 -2.19 20.15
N GLN A 32 8.65 -2.31 19.81
CA GLN A 32 8.07 -3.61 19.41
C GLN A 32 8.34 -3.98 17.96
N ILE A 33 8.77 -3.01 17.14
CA ILE A 33 9.10 -3.21 15.72
C ILE A 33 10.46 -3.92 15.58
N GLN A 34 11.29 -3.98 16.64
CA GLN A 34 12.68 -4.48 16.53
C GLN A 34 12.87 -5.96 16.86
N ASP A 35 11.98 -6.62 17.61
CA ASP A 35 12.20 -8.01 18.07
C ASP A 35 11.59 -9.09 17.13
N SER A 36 10.72 -8.71 16.19
CA SER A 36 10.04 -9.61 15.24
C SER A 36 10.41 -9.39 13.78
N ARG A 37 11.29 -8.40 13.49
CA ARG A 37 11.66 -8.06 12.12
C ARG A 37 12.56 -9.12 11.51
N ARG A 38 12.21 -9.56 10.31
CA ARG A 38 13.16 -10.23 9.41
C ARG A 38 14.37 -9.31 9.22
N ASP A 39 15.58 -9.83 9.39
CA ASP A 39 16.83 -9.07 9.21
C ASP A 39 16.79 -8.35 7.84
N GLY A 40 17.01 -7.04 7.82
CA GLY A 40 17.01 -6.23 6.58
C GLY A 40 15.68 -5.56 6.22
N ALA A 41 14.56 -5.88 6.89
CA ALA A 41 13.31 -5.14 6.67
C ALA A 41 13.36 -3.76 7.37
N PRO A 42 13.02 -2.65 6.68
CA PRO A 42 12.79 -1.38 7.33
C PRO A 42 11.71 -1.55 8.41
N PRO A 43 11.69 -0.71 9.47
CA PRO A 43 10.54 -0.69 10.34
C PRO A 43 9.37 -0.16 9.53
N PRO A 44 8.24 -0.89 9.42
CA PRO A 44 7.06 -0.26 8.88
C PRO A 44 6.67 0.86 9.85
N ILE A 45 6.65 2.09 9.35
CA ILE A 45 6.20 3.24 10.11
C ILE A 45 4.82 3.65 9.61
N PRO A 46 3.93 4.16 10.48
CA PRO A 46 2.63 4.64 10.03
C PRO A 46 2.79 5.72 8.97
N GLU A 47 1.81 5.81 8.08
CA GLU A 47 1.81 6.78 6.98
C GLU A 47 2.13 8.20 7.50
N PRO A 48 3.18 8.85 6.97
CA PRO A 48 3.56 10.18 7.40
C PRO A 48 2.63 11.25 6.84
N SER A 49 2.26 12.22 7.67
CA SER A 49 1.50 13.40 7.25
C SER A 49 2.37 14.53 6.66
N ARG A 50 3.69 14.43 6.85
CA ARG A 50 4.70 15.37 6.36
C ARG A 50 6.09 14.74 6.49
N VAL A 51 6.94 14.94 5.48
CA VAL A 51 8.35 14.58 5.54
C VAL A 51 9.23 15.80 5.31
N VAL A 52 10.25 15.96 6.15
CA VAL A 52 11.25 17.03 6.03
C VAL A 52 12.63 16.41 5.83
N ALA A 53 13.36 16.89 4.82
CA ALA A 53 14.77 16.57 4.70
C ALA A 53 15.60 17.38 5.68
N ILE A 54 16.11 16.73 6.71
CA ILE A 54 16.97 17.33 7.73
C ILE A 54 18.42 16.88 7.53
N GLY A 55 19.38 17.72 7.92
CA GLY A 55 20.79 17.38 7.83
C GLY A 55 21.71 18.60 7.78
N SER A 56 23.00 18.36 7.55
CA SER A 56 24.03 19.40 7.56
C SER A 56 23.97 20.40 6.40
N PHE A 57 23.15 20.14 5.39
CA PHE A 57 22.98 21.00 4.21
C PHE A 57 22.02 22.18 4.41
N GLN A 58 21.13 22.11 5.40
CA GLN A 58 19.99 23.04 5.54
C GLN A 58 20.39 24.52 5.68
N THR A 59 21.45 24.84 6.44
CA THR A 59 21.93 26.23 6.53
C THR A 59 22.51 26.76 5.22
N ALA A 60 22.98 25.88 4.32
CA ALA A 60 23.52 26.28 3.02
C ALA A 60 22.42 26.79 2.06
N ILE A 61 21.18 26.35 2.25
CA ILE A 61 20.00 26.75 1.47
C ILE A 61 19.10 27.76 2.20
N GLY A 62 19.49 28.18 3.40
CA GLY A 62 18.88 29.29 4.13
C GLY A 62 17.98 28.92 5.31
N CYS A 63 17.97 27.66 5.75
CA CYS A 63 17.33 27.27 7.00
C CYS A 63 18.01 27.93 8.22
N PRO A 64 17.29 28.13 9.34
CA PRO A 64 17.84 28.75 10.55
C PRO A 64 18.97 27.95 11.21
N ALA A 65 18.92 26.63 11.13
CA ALA A 65 19.91 25.69 11.64
C ALA A 65 20.01 24.44 10.75
N ASN A 66 21.05 23.66 10.96
CA ASN A 66 21.11 22.29 10.47
C ASN A 66 20.30 21.40 11.41
N ASP A 67 19.85 20.26 10.88
CA ASP A 67 18.99 19.31 11.60
C ASP A 67 17.72 19.98 12.15
N ASP A 68 17.20 20.99 11.45
CA ASP A 68 16.04 21.77 11.86
C ASP A 68 14.75 21.13 11.32
N PRO A 69 13.94 20.48 12.18
CA PRO A 69 12.69 19.81 11.77
C PRO A 69 11.61 20.82 11.33
N THR A 70 11.80 22.10 11.66
CA THR A 70 10.84 23.16 11.37
C THR A 70 11.16 23.92 10.08
N CYS A 71 12.25 23.56 9.38
CA CYS A 71 12.59 24.24 8.13
C CYS A 71 11.66 23.80 6.99
N THR A 72 10.69 24.65 6.65
CA THR A 72 9.75 24.38 5.55
C THR A 72 10.38 24.53 4.15
N LEU A 73 11.64 24.98 4.04
CA LEU A 73 12.34 25.02 2.76
C LEU A 73 12.74 23.63 2.27
N THR A 74 12.80 22.66 3.19
CA THR A 74 13.18 21.28 2.94
C THR A 74 12.03 20.31 3.13
N ASP A 75 10.79 20.81 3.01
CA ASP A 75 9.61 19.95 2.97
C ASP A 75 9.65 19.15 1.67
N LEU A 76 9.53 17.83 1.80
CA LEU A 76 9.39 16.95 0.66
C LEU A 76 7.92 16.92 0.23
N THR A 77 7.71 16.69 -1.06
CA THR A 77 6.39 16.53 -1.65
C THR A 77 6.08 15.05 -1.76
N ASP A 78 4.91 14.67 -1.29
CA ASP A 78 4.37 13.32 -1.42
C ASP A 78 3.78 13.11 -2.82
N ASP A 79 4.12 11.98 -3.42
CA ASP A 79 3.48 11.42 -4.61
C ASP A 79 3.19 9.94 -4.35
N GLY A 80 2.10 9.70 -3.62
CA GLY A 80 1.58 8.35 -3.36
C GLY A 80 2.49 7.50 -2.50
N GLY A 81 3.11 8.06 -1.45
CA GLY A 81 4.03 7.37 -0.53
C GLY A 81 5.51 7.59 -0.87
N VAL A 82 5.79 8.16 -2.04
CA VAL A 82 7.15 8.56 -2.44
C VAL A 82 7.34 10.05 -2.16
N TRP A 83 8.09 10.37 -1.11
CA TRP A 83 8.38 11.72 -0.67
C TRP A 83 9.67 12.22 -1.31
N SER A 84 9.61 13.30 -2.08
CA SER A 84 10.80 13.78 -2.80
C SER A 84 10.95 15.30 -2.85
N GLY A 85 12.17 15.75 -3.15
CA GLY A 85 12.50 17.17 -3.30
C GLY A 85 13.88 17.39 -3.88
N SER A 86 14.04 18.45 -4.68
CA SER A 86 15.32 18.83 -5.30
C SER A 86 15.76 20.19 -4.78
N PHE A 87 17.02 20.29 -4.33
CA PHE A 87 17.59 21.53 -3.80
C PHE A 87 18.98 21.82 -4.37
N LEU A 88 19.15 23.03 -4.89
CA LEU A 88 20.46 23.54 -5.30
C LEU A 88 21.36 23.73 -4.08
N LEU A 89 22.59 23.22 -4.17
CA LEU A 89 23.53 23.19 -3.05
C LEU A 89 24.92 23.65 -3.49
N PRO A 90 25.62 24.45 -2.66
CA PRO A 90 27.03 24.73 -2.89
C PRO A 90 27.88 23.46 -2.84
N PRO A 91 29.03 23.42 -3.55
CA PRO A 91 29.94 22.29 -3.46
C PRO A 91 30.36 22.02 -2.01
N GLY A 92 30.21 20.77 -1.59
CA GLY A 92 30.37 20.38 -0.19
C GLY A 92 30.05 18.91 0.03
N GLN A 93 30.42 18.44 1.22
CA GLN A 93 30.02 17.14 1.74
C GLN A 93 28.94 17.38 2.79
N TYR A 94 27.84 16.65 2.69
CA TYR A 94 26.67 16.80 3.54
C TYR A 94 26.14 15.44 3.98
N ASP A 95 25.22 15.48 4.93
CA ASP A 95 24.46 14.36 5.46
C ASP A 95 22.96 14.69 5.43
N TYR A 96 22.14 13.63 5.40
CA TYR A 96 20.70 13.68 5.28
C TYR A 96 20.04 12.58 6.12
N ARG A 97 18.91 12.94 6.74
CA ARG A 97 17.90 12.03 7.27
C ARG A 97 16.51 12.50 6.87
N ALA A 98 15.59 11.57 6.63
CA ALA A 98 14.18 11.88 6.46
C ALA A 98 13.52 12.02 7.84
N LEU A 99 12.83 13.13 8.11
CA LEU A 99 12.01 13.28 9.30
C LEU A 99 10.54 13.14 8.95
N ALA A 100 9.97 11.99 9.26
CA ALA A 100 8.57 11.63 9.03
C ALA A 100 7.70 12.03 10.23
N THR A 101 6.65 12.81 10.01
CA THR A 101 5.66 13.18 11.03
C THR A 101 4.48 12.21 10.99
N THR A 102 4.43 11.26 11.92
CA THR A 102 3.36 10.24 11.98
C THR A 102 2.36 10.54 13.11
N PRO A 103 1.21 9.84 13.17
CA PRO A 103 0.27 9.95 14.30
C PRO A 103 0.90 9.62 15.67
N ASP A 104 1.93 8.78 15.70
CA ASP A 104 2.64 8.36 16.90
C ASP A 104 3.80 9.29 17.28
N GLY A 105 4.17 10.22 16.39
CA GLY A 105 5.19 11.24 16.60
C GLY A 105 6.20 11.33 15.45
N ASP A 106 7.18 12.21 15.63
CA ASP A 106 8.22 12.39 14.62
C ASP A 106 9.22 11.22 14.67
N VAL A 107 9.52 10.62 13.52
CA VAL A 107 10.50 9.55 13.34
C VAL A 107 11.59 10.04 12.39
N SER A 108 12.84 9.99 12.82
CA SER A 108 14.00 10.38 12.01
C SER A 108 14.68 9.14 11.46
N LEU A 109 14.70 9.01 10.14
CA LEU A 109 15.11 7.82 9.39
C LEU A 109 16.45 8.06 8.69
N GLY A 110 17.41 7.17 8.88
CA GLY A 110 18.70 7.15 8.20
C GLY A 110 18.70 6.21 6.99
N GLU A 111 19.87 5.64 6.68
CA GLU A 111 20.02 4.54 5.71
C GLU A 111 18.97 3.44 5.95
N ASP A 112 18.45 2.89 4.85
CA ASP A 112 17.44 1.81 4.82
C ASP A 112 16.13 2.12 5.59
N GLY A 113 15.83 3.40 5.78
CA GLY A 113 14.62 3.81 6.50
C GLY A 113 14.67 3.47 7.99
N ASP A 114 15.84 3.17 8.55
CA ASP A 114 15.99 2.77 9.93
C ASP A 114 16.16 4.00 10.86
N PRO A 115 15.36 4.15 11.92
CA PRO A 115 15.59 5.14 12.97
C PRO A 115 16.95 5.05 13.64
N ASP A 116 17.55 3.86 13.70
CA ASP A 116 18.90 3.61 14.20
C ASP A 116 19.96 3.57 13.06
N GLY A 117 19.51 3.71 11.80
CA GLY A 117 20.35 3.77 10.61
C GLY A 117 21.26 4.99 10.59
N GLN A 118 22.41 4.87 9.93
CA GLN A 118 23.38 5.95 9.79
C GLN A 118 22.83 7.09 8.93
N ASP A 119 23.45 8.26 9.02
CA ASP A 119 23.09 9.40 8.16
C ASP A 119 23.51 9.14 6.70
N VAL A 120 22.65 9.45 5.75
CA VAL A 120 22.93 9.32 4.32
C VAL A 120 23.92 10.41 3.90
N SER A 121 25.14 10.00 3.55
CA SER A 121 26.21 10.92 3.15
C SER A 121 26.23 11.15 1.65
N PHE A 122 26.30 12.40 1.21
CA PHE A 122 26.39 12.76 -0.21
C PHE A 122 27.36 13.93 -0.45
N THR A 123 27.83 14.08 -1.70
CA THR A 123 28.81 15.12 -2.06
C THR A 123 28.37 15.85 -3.33
N VAL A 124 28.22 17.16 -3.22
CA VAL A 124 27.96 18.04 -4.36
C VAL A 124 29.30 18.60 -4.85
N THR A 125 29.60 18.42 -6.13
CA THR A 125 30.89 18.85 -6.71
C THR A 125 30.77 20.09 -7.60
N SER A 126 29.62 20.25 -8.25
CA SER A 126 29.34 21.36 -9.16
C SER A 126 28.84 22.61 -8.43
N PRO A 127 29.29 23.82 -8.81
CA PRO A 127 28.77 25.09 -8.26
C PRO A 127 27.35 25.42 -8.70
N THR A 128 26.81 24.72 -9.70
CA THR A 128 25.42 24.80 -10.16
C THR A 128 24.63 23.54 -9.82
N GLY A 129 25.25 22.62 -9.06
CA GLY A 129 24.65 21.36 -8.70
C GLY A 129 23.75 21.46 -7.48
N GLY A 130 23.26 20.31 -7.06
CA GLY A 130 22.33 20.14 -5.97
C GLY A 130 22.23 18.67 -5.57
N ALA A 131 21.17 18.34 -4.85
CA ALA A 131 20.81 16.97 -4.58
C ALA A 131 19.29 16.78 -4.68
N TYR A 132 18.91 15.61 -5.18
CA TYR A 132 17.56 15.08 -5.15
C TYR A 132 17.43 14.17 -3.93
N PHE A 133 16.46 14.46 -3.07
CA PHE A 133 16.19 13.75 -1.83
C PHE A 133 14.94 12.90 -2.02
N LEU A 134 14.99 11.68 -1.50
CA LEU A 134 13.92 10.71 -1.57
C LEU A 134 13.70 10.08 -0.19
N TYR A 135 12.44 9.81 0.12
CA TYR A 135 12.03 8.82 1.09
C TYR A 135 10.82 8.06 0.53
N ASP A 136 10.96 6.76 0.32
CA ASP A 136 9.88 5.88 -0.13
C ASP A 136 9.33 5.07 1.06
N THR A 137 8.04 5.23 1.36
CA THR A 137 7.40 4.52 2.48
C THR A 137 7.23 3.02 2.23
N HIS A 138 7.12 2.59 0.97
CA HIS A 138 6.87 1.20 0.60
C HIS A 138 8.14 0.35 0.71
N THR A 139 9.30 0.92 0.36
CA THR A 139 10.59 0.18 0.40
C THR A 139 11.45 0.59 1.59
N GLY A 140 11.15 1.72 2.24
CA GLY A 140 12.02 2.32 3.23
C GLY A 140 13.23 3.04 2.63
N GLU A 141 13.36 3.17 1.30
CA GLU A 141 14.51 3.84 0.68
C GLU A 141 14.61 5.28 1.18
N VAL A 142 15.76 5.65 1.77
CA VAL A 142 16.13 7.03 2.10
C VAL A 142 17.40 7.35 1.33
N SER A 143 17.32 8.25 0.36
CA SER A 143 18.46 8.56 -0.51
C SER A 143 18.61 10.05 -0.82
N ALA A 144 19.85 10.43 -1.14
CA ALA A 144 20.22 11.78 -1.56
C ALA A 144 21.20 11.70 -2.73
N THR A 145 20.70 11.89 -3.95
CA THR A 145 21.49 11.79 -5.18
C THR A 145 21.94 13.17 -5.63
N ALA A 146 23.26 13.41 -5.56
CA ALA A 146 23.84 14.67 -6.03
C ALA A 146 23.82 14.76 -7.56
N TYR A 147 23.52 15.94 -8.08
CA TYR A 147 23.52 16.22 -9.52
C TYR A 147 24.36 17.46 -9.83
N ASP A 148 24.91 17.53 -11.05
CA ASP A 148 25.70 18.66 -11.52
C ASP A 148 24.86 19.81 -12.10
N GLN A 149 23.65 19.46 -12.58
CA GLN A 149 22.61 20.32 -13.10
C GLN A 149 21.25 19.72 -12.74
N GLU A 150 20.27 20.55 -12.42
CA GLU A 150 18.92 20.09 -12.15
C GLU A 150 18.19 19.86 -13.48
N LEU A 151 17.64 18.65 -13.67
CA LEU A 151 16.73 18.37 -14.77
C LEU A 151 15.29 18.44 -14.26
N THR A 152 14.45 19.14 -15.03
CA THR A 152 13.01 19.25 -14.76
C THR A 152 12.23 18.98 -16.03
N VAL A 153 11.03 18.41 -15.91
CA VAL A 153 10.05 18.40 -16.99
C VAL A 153 9.06 19.54 -16.79
N GLN A 154 8.93 20.41 -17.78
CA GLN A 154 7.84 21.39 -17.86
C GLN A 154 6.73 20.76 -18.69
N ILE A 155 5.59 20.50 -18.06
CA ILE A 155 4.39 19.96 -18.69
C ILE A 155 3.34 21.07 -18.76
N ASP A 156 2.86 21.35 -19.97
CA ASP A 156 1.81 22.34 -20.18
C ASP A 156 0.57 21.96 -19.36
N ALA A 157 -0.01 22.96 -18.67
CA ALA A 157 -1.15 22.83 -17.76
C ALA A 157 -0.94 22.03 -16.45
N LEU A 158 0.14 21.25 -16.28
CA LEU A 158 0.42 20.53 -15.03
C LEU A 158 1.49 21.22 -14.17
N GLY A 159 2.53 21.79 -14.77
CA GLY A 159 3.56 22.53 -14.02
C GLY A 159 4.99 22.16 -14.40
N VAL A 160 5.91 22.39 -13.47
CA VAL A 160 7.32 22.02 -13.58
C VAL A 160 7.63 21.05 -12.46
N PHE A 161 8.23 19.92 -12.81
CA PHE A 161 8.54 18.85 -11.87
C PHE A 161 10.01 18.45 -12.01
N ALA A 162 10.69 18.23 -10.88
CA ALA A 162 12.07 17.76 -10.89
C ALA A 162 12.10 16.28 -11.27
N LEU A 163 13.07 15.90 -12.10
CA LEU A 163 13.32 14.50 -12.44
C LEU A 163 14.29 13.90 -11.41
N ARG A 164 14.00 12.69 -10.92
CA ARG A 164 14.90 11.89 -10.08
C ARG A 164 16.09 11.43 -10.92
N PRO A 165 17.34 11.73 -10.53
CA PRO A 165 18.50 11.13 -11.18
C PRO A 165 18.56 9.63 -10.86
N ILE A 166 18.67 8.81 -11.90
CA ILE A 166 18.84 7.36 -11.81
C ILE A 166 20.18 6.95 -12.43
N GLU A 167 20.41 5.64 -12.58
CA GLU A 167 21.66 5.14 -13.15
C GLU A 167 21.86 5.58 -14.61
N ASN A 168 23.09 5.44 -15.12
CA ASN A 168 23.43 5.68 -16.53
C ASN A 168 23.18 7.11 -17.08
N ASP A 169 23.27 8.14 -16.22
CA ASP A 169 23.00 9.54 -16.58
C ASP A 169 21.57 9.77 -17.11
N GLU A 170 20.62 8.95 -16.64
CA GLU A 170 19.19 9.05 -16.92
C GLU A 170 18.44 9.67 -15.74
N TYR A 171 17.25 10.18 -16.03
CA TYR A 171 16.42 10.90 -15.07
C TYR A 171 14.97 10.52 -15.28
N GLU A 172 14.26 10.21 -14.21
CA GLU A 172 12.88 9.73 -14.28
C GLU A 172 11.90 10.60 -13.50
N ILE A 173 10.62 10.46 -13.83
CA ILE A 173 9.52 10.93 -13.00
C ILE A 173 8.29 10.06 -13.22
N PHE A 174 7.57 9.84 -12.12
CA PHE A 174 6.20 9.36 -12.12
C PHE A 174 5.26 10.52 -11.79
N LEU A 175 4.13 10.61 -12.48
CA LEU A 175 3.11 11.61 -12.19
C LEU A 175 1.73 11.15 -12.65
N THR A 176 0.71 11.58 -11.92
CA THR A 176 -0.69 11.36 -12.32
C THR A 176 -1.21 12.53 -13.15
N ALA A 177 -1.79 12.24 -14.30
CA ALA A 177 -2.41 13.23 -15.17
C ALA A 177 -3.82 12.79 -15.60
N PRO A 178 -4.80 13.71 -15.70
CA PRO A 178 -6.12 13.39 -16.21
C PRO A 178 -6.09 13.09 -17.72
N ALA A 179 -7.24 12.66 -18.28
CA ALA A 179 -7.38 12.49 -19.72
C ALA A 179 -7.10 13.81 -20.45
N GLY A 180 -6.29 13.76 -21.51
CA GLY A 180 -5.90 14.95 -22.24
C GLY A 180 -4.61 14.83 -23.02
N VAL A 181 -4.20 15.98 -23.56
CA VAL A 181 -3.01 16.12 -24.37
C VAL A 181 -2.11 17.15 -23.71
N TYR A 182 -0.91 16.74 -23.32
CA TYR A 182 0.01 17.52 -22.51
C TYR A 182 1.38 17.62 -23.19
N PRO A 183 1.62 18.70 -23.97
CA PRO A 183 2.96 19.01 -24.46
C PRO A 183 3.93 19.18 -23.29
N TYR A 184 5.14 18.68 -23.42
CA TYR A 184 6.17 18.84 -22.41
C TYR A 184 7.56 19.08 -23.01
N GLN A 185 8.43 19.62 -22.18
CA GLN A 185 9.81 19.96 -22.53
C GLN A 185 10.72 19.71 -21.33
N ILE A 186 11.78 18.93 -21.54
CA ILE A 186 12.86 18.77 -20.56
C ILE A 186 13.68 20.06 -20.50
N GLN A 187 14.07 20.46 -19.29
CA GLN A 187 14.88 21.65 -19.03
C GLN A 187 16.07 21.28 -18.15
N ALA A 188 17.23 21.90 -18.40
CA ALA A 188 18.37 21.89 -17.51
C ALA A 188 18.51 23.27 -16.87
N ASN A 189 18.42 23.33 -15.55
CA ASN A 189 18.43 24.58 -14.76
C ASN A 189 17.44 25.64 -15.29
N GLY A 190 16.25 25.19 -15.73
CA GLY A 190 15.18 26.05 -16.27
C GLY A 190 15.31 26.44 -17.75
N GLU A 191 16.35 26.00 -18.46
CA GLU A 191 16.52 26.23 -19.89
C GLU A 191 16.16 24.97 -20.70
N PRO A 192 15.32 25.05 -21.75
CA PRO A 192 14.94 23.90 -22.58
C PRO A 192 16.14 23.15 -23.20
N ILE A 193 16.12 21.83 -23.11
CA ILE A 193 17.09 20.91 -23.72
C ILE A 193 16.36 19.73 -24.39
N GLY A 194 17.00 19.08 -25.37
CA GLY A 194 16.37 18.01 -26.14
C GLY A 194 15.19 18.46 -27.00
N THR A 195 14.47 17.49 -27.54
CA THR A 195 13.32 17.70 -28.40
C THR A 195 12.02 17.72 -27.57
N PRO A 196 11.15 18.75 -27.70
CA PRO A 196 9.85 18.72 -27.04
C PRO A 196 8.97 17.57 -27.55
N ASP A 197 8.14 17.04 -26.66
CA ASP A 197 7.29 15.88 -26.89
C ASP A 197 5.94 16.09 -26.20
N GLU A 198 5.04 15.10 -26.23
CA GLU A 198 3.67 15.23 -25.74
C GLU A 198 3.15 13.92 -25.13
N ILE A 199 2.44 14.04 -24.01
CA ILE A 199 1.69 12.94 -23.38
C ILE A 199 0.26 12.97 -23.94
N ASN A 200 -0.23 11.83 -24.41
CA ASN A 200 -1.58 11.68 -24.94
C ASN A 200 -2.32 10.60 -24.14
N LEU A 201 -3.31 11.01 -23.32
CA LEU A 201 -4.04 10.14 -22.42
C LEU A 201 -5.52 10.08 -22.78
N GLY A 202 -6.05 8.87 -22.98
CA GLY A 202 -7.48 8.64 -23.21
C GLY A 202 -8.32 8.68 -21.92
N ALA A 203 -7.71 8.39 -20.78
CA ALA A 203 -8.29 8.42 -19.44
C ALA A 203 -7.29 9.04 -18.46
N GLY A 204 -7.69 9.31 -17.22
CA GLY A 204 -6.71 9.64 -16.18
C GLY A 204 -5.75 8.48 -15.95
N SER A 205 -4.44 8.75 -15.88
CA SER A 205 -3.43 7.71 -15.77
C SER A 205 -2.19 8.21 -15.03
N ARG A 206 -1.46 7.27 -14.44
CA ARG A 206 -0.08 7.50 -14.00
C ARG A 206 0.86 7.32 -15.18
N VAL A 207 1.86 8.19 -15.28
CA VAL A 207 2.76 8.28 -16.43
C VAL A 207 4.19 8.22 -15.92
N HIS A 208 5.00 7.38 -16.57
CA HIS A 208 6.45 7.32 -16.37
C HIS A 208 7.15 7.98 -17.54
N ILE A 209 8.07 8.89 -17.24
CA ILE A 209 8.94 9.53 -18.22
C ILE A 209 10.38 9.34 -17.79
N VAL A 210 11.20 8.79 -18.68
CA VAL A 210 12.66 8.75 -18.52
C VAL A 210 13.29 9.60 -19.60
N ALA A 211 14.23 10.46 -19.21
CA ALA A 211 14.99 11.30 -20.12
C ALA A 211 16.50 11.15 -19.88
N GLY A 212 17.28 11.25 -20.95
CA GLY A 212 18.73 11.31 -20.85
C GLY A 212 19.21 12.68 -20.38
N ALA A 213 20.48 12.76 -19.92
CA ALA A 213 21.12 14.02 -19.55
C ALA A 213 21.16 15.09 -20.67
N ASP A 214 20.96 14.71 -21.93
CA ASP A 214 20.83 15.61 -23.08
C ASP A 214 19.41 16.15 -23.32
N GLY A 215 18.44 15.66 -22.54
CA GLY A 215 17.04 16.05 -22.57
C GLY A 215 16.18 15.28 -23.57
N GLU A 216 16.74 14.27 -24.25
CA GLU A 216 15.95 13.40 -25.11
C GLU A 216 15.16 12.39 -24.27
N THR A 217 13.87 12.24 -24.60
CA THR A 217 13.00 11.24 -23.97
C THR A 217 13.43 9.84 -24.38
N ILE A 218 13.65 8.97 -23.39
CA ILE A 218 14.03 7.56 -23.54
C ILE A 218 12.80 6.67 -23.36
N VAL A 219 12.02 6.91 -22.30
CA VAL A 219 10.78 6.18 -21.98
C VAL A 219 9.66 7.19 -21.79
N LYS A 220 8.47 6.85 -22.29
CA LYS A 220 7.21 7.57 -22.05
C LYS A 220 6.07 6.57 -22.16
N GLU A 221 5.51 6.18 -21.03
CA GLU A 221 4.46 5.17 -20.96
C GLU A 221 3.45 5.45 -19.85
N THR A 222 2.28 4.84 -19.97
CA THR A 222 1.31 4.78 -18.88
C THR A 222 1.68 3.64 -17.95
N VAL A 223 1.60 3.88 -16.65
CA VAL A 223 1.90 2.90 -15.62
C VAL A 223 0.65 2.12 -15.28
N GLU A 224 0.75 0.80 -15.34
CA GLU A 224 -0.26 -0.10 -14.81
C GLU A 224 0.00 -0.29 -13.31
N VAL A 225 -0.76 0.43 -12.48
CA VAL A 225 -0.67 0.32 -11.02
C VAL A 225 -1.06 -1.09 -10.56
N ALA A 226 -0.50 -1.53 -9.44
CA ALA A 226 -0.83 -2.82 -8.84
C ALA A 226 -1.16 -2.66 -7.35
N ALA A 227 -1.90 -3.60 -6.79
CA ALA A 227 -1.98 -3.75 -5.34
C ALA A 227 -2.22 -5.19 -4.93
N LEU A 228 -1.73 -5.54 -3.74
CA LEU A 228 -1.96 -6.82 -3.10
C LEU A 228 -2.61 -6.59 -1.74
N THR A 229 -3.84 -7.09 -1.57
CA THR A 229 -4.50 -7.19 -0.27
C THR A 229 -4.12 -8.51 0.39
N VAL A 230 -3.51 -8.45 1.56
CA VAL A 230 -3.17 -9.60 2.39
C VAL A 230 -4.21 -9.75 3.49
N LEU A 231 -4.91 -10.87 3.52
CA LEU A 231 -5.85 -11.21 4.60
C LEU A 231 -5.20 -12.24 5.52
N LYS A 232 -4.92 -11.86 6.77
CA LYS A 232 -4.36 -12.80 7.76
C LYS A 232 -5.47 -13.49 8.54
N THR A 233 -5.46 -14.82 8.58
CA THR A 233 -6.48 -15.61 9.29
C THR A 233 -5.88 -16.73 10.13
N ASP A 234 -6.62 -17.23 11.12
CA ASP A 234 -6.31 -18.48 11.82
C ASP A 234 -6.81 -19.72 11.04
N ASP A 235 -6.55 -20.91 11.59
CA ASP A 235 -7.02 -22.20 11.02
C ASP A 235 -8.55 -22.31 10.88
N ALA A 236 -9.32 -21.48 11.59
CA ALA A 236 -10.77 -21.46 11.51
C ALA A 236 -11.28 -20.45 10.47
N GLY A 237 -10.39 -19.66 9.85
CA GLY A 237 -10.74 -18.60 8.91
C GLY A 237 -10.99 -17.24 9.55
N GLN A 238 -10.83 -17.11 10.88
CA GLN A 238 -11.05 -15.86 11.59
C GLN A 238 -9.90 -14.88 11.32
N SER A 239 -10.23 -13.63 10.97
CA SER A 239 -9.22 -12.57 10.77
C SER A 239 -8.35 -12.31 12.00
N LEU A 240 -7.05 -12.15 11.78
CA LEU A 240 -6.03 -11.86 12.77
C LEU A 240 -5.42 -10.48 12.54
N ALA A 241 -5.84 -9.52 13.36
CA ALA A 241 -5.47 -8.12 13.20
C ALA A 241 -4.09 -7.75 13.79
N GLY A 242 -3.54 -6.65 13.31
CA GLY A 242 -2.38 -5.90 13.82
C GLY A 242 -1.05 -6.19 13.15
N SER A 243 -1.02 -7.09 12.16
CA SER A 243 0.21 -7.58 11.53
C SER A 243 0.74 -6.59 10.49
N CYS A 244 2.02 -6.71 10.13
CA CYS A 244 2.58 -6.02 8.97
C CYS A 244 3.22 -7.04 8.03
N PHE A 245 3.19 -6.73 6.75
CA PHE A 245 3.68 -7.58 5.68
C PHE A 245 4.65 -6.82 4.80
N ALA A 246 5.60 -7.54 4.22
CA ALA A 246 6.48 -7.03 3.18
C ALA A 246 6.65 -8.04 2.06
N LEU A 247 6.93 -7.52 0.86
CA LEU A 247 7.24 -8.27 -0.34
C LEU A 247 8.72 -8.11 -0.69
N PHE A 248 9.35 -9.23 -1.02
CA PHE A 248 10.78 -9.30 -1.35
C PHE A 248 10.99 -9.87 -2.75
N ALA A 249 11.76 -9.19 -3.58
CA ALA A 249 12.25 -9.74 -4.86
C ALA A 249 13.45 -10.68 -4.66
N SER A 250 14.21 -10.48 -3.58
CA SER A 250 15.26 -11.37 -3.10
C SER A 250 15.49 -11.16 -1.60
N GLN A 251 16.36 -11.97 -0.97
CA GLN A 251 16.55 -11.97 0.50
C GLN A 251 16.70 -10.59 1.16
N ASP A 252 17.36 -9.64 0.48
CA ASP A 252 17.64 -8.30 0.99
C ASP A 252 17.03 -7.19 0.10
N ASP A 253 16.08 -7.53 -0.77
CA ASP A 253 15.52 -6.62 -1.78
C ASP A 253 14.01 -6.51 -1.57
N ILE A 254 13.63 -5.56 -0.71
CA ILE A 254 12.25 -5.22 -0.41
C ILE A 254 11.67 -4.40 -1.56
N VAL A 255 10.48 -4.78 -2.02
CA VAL A 255 9.76 -4.05 -3.07
C VAL A 255 8.49 -3.38 -2.58
N ASN A 256 7.96 -3.79 -1.42
CA ASN A 256 6.82 -3.14 -0.77
C ASN A 256 6.68 -3.58 0.69
N GLN A 257 6.04 -2.77 1.53
CA GLN A 257 5.59 -3.11 2.87
C GLN A 257 4.37 -2.26 3.26
N ALA A 258 3.55 -2.82 4.12
CA ALA A 258 2.44 -2.13 4.76
C ALA A 258 2.06 -2.84 6.06
N CYS A 259 1.32 -2.14 6.91
CA CYS A 259 0.68 -2.66 8.10
C CYS A 259 -0.84 -2.65 7.98
N ASP A 260 -1.48 -3.56 8.69
CA ASP A 260 -2.95 -3.58 8.86
C ASP A 260 -3.46 -2.21 9.34
N ALA A 261 -2.79 -1.63 10.33
CA ALA A 261 -3.13 -0.31 10.88
C ALA A 261 -3.03 0.89 9.93
N ASP A 262 -2.40 0.75 8.76
CA ASP A 262 -2.11 1.91 7.89
C ASP A 262 -3.38 2.51 7.27
N ASP A 263 -4.44 1.72 7.10
CA ASP A 263 -5.75 2.19 6.62
C ASP A 263 -6.62 2.82 7.73
N GLY A 264 -6.10 2.85 8.97
CA GLY A 264 -6.78 3.37 10.16
C GLY A 264 -7.66 2.35 10.88
N THR A 265 -7.73 1.11 10.41
CA THR A 265 -8.35 -0.03 11.06
C THR A 265 -7.33 -1.12 11.38
N ASP A 266 -7.64 -1.97 12.37
CA ASP A 266 -6.84 -3.17 12.67
C ASP A 266 -7.82 -4.32 12.50
N ASP A 267 -8.03 -4.77 11.26
CA ASP A 267 -9.08 -5.73 10.88
C ASP A 267 -8.54 -7.05 10.28
N GLY A 268 -7.22 -7.17 10.14
CA GLY A 268 -6.54 -8.32 9.57
C GLY A 268 -6.36 -8.24 8.05
N SER A 269 -6.70 -7.12 7.43
CA SER A 269 -6.44 -6.78 6.04
C SER A 269 -5.20 -5.90 5.95
N THR A 270 -4.35 -6.06 4.93
CA THR A 270 -3.20 -5.18 4.70
C THR A 270 -3.07 -4.91 3.21
N LEU A 271 -3.09 -3.64 2.80
CA LEU A 271 -2.89 -3.25 1.41
C LEU A 271 -1.42 -2.91 1.11
N LEU A 272 -0.82 -3.65 0.20
CA LEU A 272 0.47 -3.32 -0.41
C LEU A 272 0.21 -2.67 -1.76
N PHE A 273 0.33 -1.34 -1.85
CA PHE A 273 0.05 -0.57 -3.07
C PHE A 273 1.32 -0.28 -3.87
N PHE A 274 1.26 -0.47 -5.18
CA PHE A 274 2.34 -0.23 -6.13
C PHE A 274 1.95 0.89 -7.08
N PRO A 275 2.13 2.16 -6.67
CA PRO A 275 1.78 3.31 -7.51
C PRO A 275 2.59 3.33 -8.81
N ASP A 276 3.85 2.88 -8.77
CA ASP A 276 4.75 2.91 -9.92
C ASP A 276 4.73 1.61 -10.73
N GLY A 277 3.74 0.76 -10.47
CA GLY A 277 3.61 -0.55 -11.05
C GLY A 277 4.52 -1.57 -10.39
N VAL A 278 4.46 -2.81 -10.90
CA VAL A 278 5.25 -3.93 -10.37
C VAL A 278 5.92 -4.66 -11.53
N GLU A 279 7.21 -4.95 -11.37
CA GLU A 279 7.90 -5.81 -12.33
C GLU A 279 7.36 -7.25 -12.23
N PRO A 280 7.08 -7.90 -13.37
CA PRO A 280 6.55 -9.25 -13.36
C PRO A 280 7.58 -10.23 -12.77
N GLY A 281 7.18 -10.94 -11.72
CA GLY A 281 8.07 -11.85 -11.02
C GLY A 281 7.34 -12.64 -9.95
N THR A 282 8.06 -13.59 -9.34
CA THR A 282 7.63 -14.22 -8.09
C THR A 282 8.29 -13.44 -6.95
N LEU A 283 7.46 -12.94 -6.03
CA LEU A 283 7.88 -12.22 -4.84
C LEU A 283 7.62 -13.10 -3.61
N GLU A 284 8.48 -12.97 -2.62
CA GLU A 284 8.28 -13.63 -1.32
C GLU A 284 7.53 -12.67 -0.39
N LEU A 285 6.32 -13.05 0.01
CA LEU A 285 5.51 -12.38 1.01
C LEU A 285 5.90 -12.89 2.40
N ALA A 286 6.28 -11.98 3.30
CA ALA A 286 6.66 -12.31 4.67
C ALA A 286 5.92 -11.42 5.68
N GLU A 287 5.55 -12.01 6.82
CA GLU A 287 5.05 -11.25 7.97
C GLU A 287 6.22 -10.59 8.71
N THR A 288 6.29 -9.26 8.66
CA THR A 288 7.40 -8.47 9.23
C THR A 288 7.11 -7.96 10.64
N LEU A 289 5.84 -7.94 11.05
CA LEU A 289 5.43 -7.65 12.41
C LEU A 289 4.36 -8.66 12.84
N VAL A 290 4.72 -9.48 13.82
CA VAL A 290 3.80 -10.42 14.48
C VAL A 290 3.25 -9.78 15.75
N PRO A 291 1.91 -9.61 15.89
CA PRO A 291 1.30 -9.07 17.09
C PRO A 291 1.53 -9.94 18.34
N GLU A 292 1.59 -9.32 19.52
CA GLU A 292 1.82 -10.05 20.78
C GLU A 292 0.76 -11.13 21.01
N GLY A 293 1.21 -12.38 21.18
CA GLY A 293 0.34 -13.53 21.45
C GLY A 293 -0.26 -14.19 20.21
N GLN A 294 0.12 -13.75 19.01
CA GLN A 294 -0.13 -14.47 17.76
C GLN A 294 1.11 -15.28 17.36
N GLU A 295 0.89 -16.34 16.59
CA GLU A 295 1.96 -17.07 15.91
C GLU A 295 2.27 -16.38 14.57
N ALA A 296 3.52 -16.49 14.12
CA ALA A 296 3.96 -15.96 12.84
C ALA A 296 3.43 -16.83 11.70
N ALA A 297 3.00 -16.20 10.62
CA ALA A 297 2.73 -16.90 9.36
C ALA A 297 4.03 -17.38 8.69
N GLU A 298 3.93 -18.46 7.91
CA GLU A 298 5.02 -18.87 7.02
C GLU A 298 5.12 -17.94 5.80
N ASP A 299 6.34 -17.72 5.32
CA ASP A 299 6.60 -16.97 4.09
C ASP A 299 5.96 -17.68 2.87
N GLN A 300 5.44 -16.90 1.92
CA GLN A 300 4.72 -17.42 0.75
C GLN A 300 5.23 -16.81 -0.56
N ASP A 301 5.36 -17.63 -1.59
CA ASP A 301 5.61 -17.13 -2.95
C ASP A 301 4.29 -16.60 -3.55
N VAL A 302 4.29 -15.32 -3.95
CA VAL A 302 3.15 -14.66 -4.59
C VAL A 302 3.53 -14.08 -5.94
N GLN A 303 2.54 -13.89 -6.80
CA GLN A 303 2.68 -13.14 -8.04
C GLN A 303 1.80 -11.90 -7.94
N VAL A 304 2.42 -10.74 -8.08
CA VAL A 304 1.74 -9.45 -8.13
C VAL A 304 1.82 -8.96 -9.57
N GLY A 305 0.72 -8.45 -10.09
CA GLY A 305 0.64 -7.90 -11.44
C GLY A 305 -0.25 -6.66 -11.48
N PRO A 306 -0.44 -6.06 -12.65
CA PRO A 306 -1.40 -4.97 -12.84
C PRO A 306 -2.75 -5.24 -12.18
N GLY A 307 -3.27 -4.21 -11.52
CA GLY A 307 -4.54 -4.27 -10.82
C GLY A 307 -4.45 -4.83 -9.40
N GLY A 308 -5.61 -5.14 -8.83
CA GLY A 308 -5.70 -5.61 -7.45
C GLY A 308 -5.74 -7.13 -7.37
N GLN A 309 -5.00 -7.69 -6.41
CA GLN A 309 -5.03 -9.11 -6.06
C GLN A 309 -5.29 -9.27 -4.56
N THR A 310 -5.81 -10.43 -4.18
CA THR A 310 -5.97 -10.80 -2.76
C THR A 310 -5.27 -12.12 -2.49
N VAL A 311 -4.55 -12.19 -1.37
CA VAL A 311 -3.94 -13.41 -0.85
C VAL A 311 -4.34 -13.63 0.61
N THR A 312 -4.62 -14.88 0.97
CA THR A 312 -4.93 -15.25 2.36
C THR A 312 -3.73 -15.92 2.99
N VAL A 313 -3.26 -15.36 4.10
CA VAL A 313 -2.15 -15.88 4.89
C VAL A 313 -2.73 -16.54 6.14
N GLN A 314 -2.73 -17.88 6.16
CA GLN A 314 -3.21 -18.65 7.30
C GLN A 314 -2.09 -18.96 8.29
N VAL A 315 -2.36 -18.76 9.58
CA VAL A 315 -1.48 -19.15 10.68
C VAL A 315 -1.90 -20.53 11.19
N ALA A 316 -1.03 -21.52 11.02
CA ALA A 316 -1.27 -22.87 11.51
C ALA A 316 -1.52 -22.87 13.02
N ALA A 317 -2.56 -23.56 13.50
CA ALA A 317 -2.75 -23.77 14.93
C ALA A 317 -1.53 -24.52 15.46
N GLY A 318 -0.79 -23.88 16.35
CA GLY A 318 0.37 -24.48 16.98
C GLY A 318 0.01 -25.86 17.51
N ASP A 319 0.53 -26.90 16.86
CA ASP A 319 0.64 -28.20 17.48
C ASP A 319 1.46 -27.97 18.73
N GLY A 320 0.79 -27.96 19.90
CA GLY A 320 1.43 -27.87 21.18
C GLY A 320 2.34 -29.08 21.37
N GLU A 321 3.55 -29.02 20.80
CA GLU A 321 4.56 -30.04 20.94
C GLU A 321 5.17 -29.86 22.34
N PRO A 322 5.03 -30.85 23.23
CA PRO A 322 5.57 -30.74 24.57
C PRO A 322 7.10 -30.68 24.51
N ASP A 323 7.69 -29.74 25.23
CA ASP A 323 9.13 -29.63 25.50
C ASP A 323 9.80 -31.02 25.66
N ASP A 324 10.47 -31.52 24.61
CA ASP A 324 11.39 -32.64 24.75
C ASP A 324 12.83 -32.17 24.60
N ALA A 325 13.45 -32.00 25.76
CA ALA A 325 14.87 -31.77 25.88
C ALA A 325 15.65 -33.06 25.54
N GLY A 326 16.45 -33.01 24.48
CA GLY A 326 17.79 -33.60 24.54
C GLY A 326 18.26 -34.51 23.40
N GLU A 327 19.35 -34.04 22.78
CA GLU A 327 20.55 -34.77 22.35
C GLU A 327 20.53 -35.63 21.06
N GLY A 328 21.40 -35.23 20.11
CA GLY A 328 22.41 -36.17 19.57
C GLY A 328 22.59 -36.28 18.06
N ASP A 329 23.61 -35.59 17.54
CA ASP A 329 24.60 -36.00 16.51
C ASP A 329 24.18 -36.60 15.14
N GLU A 330 24.44 -35.76 14.12
CA GLU A 330 25.16 -36.01 12.83
C GLU A 330 24.62 -36.96 11.73
N PRO A 331 25.02 -36.70 10.45
CA PRO A 331 24.21 -36.97 9.25
C PRO A 331 24.65 -38.22 8.47
N THR A 332 23.75 -38.77 7.64
CA THR A 332 24.16 -39.66 6.54
C THR A 332 23.36 -39.44 5.26
N SER A 333 24.12 -39.08 4.22
CA SER A 333 23.82 -39.17 2.79
C SER A 333 23.56 -40.60 2.31
N THR A 334 22.61 -40.78 1.38
CA THR A 334 22.64 -41.68 0.22
C THR A 334 21.50 -41.27 -0.72
N SER A 335 21.76 -40.60 -1.84
CA SER A 335 21.93 -41.18 -3.19
C SER A 335 20.80 -42.11 -3.65
N ASP A 336 20.01 -41.66 -4.63
CA ASP A 336 19.83 -42.44 -5.85
C ASP A 336 19.40 -41.54 -7.02
N GLY A 337 20.27 -41.50 -8.03
CA GLY A 337 20.04 -40.79 -9.27
C GLY A 337 19.42 -41.70 -10.34
N ARG A 338 18.65 -41.10 -11.25
CA ARG A 338 18.48 -41.65 -12.59
C ARG A 338 18.32 -40.55 -13.64
N THR A 339 19.39 -40.39 -14.41
CA THR A 339 19.54 -39.73 -15.72
C THR A 339 18.64 -40.37 -16.82
N ILE A 340 18.34 -39.82 -18.00
CA ILE A 340 19.09 -39.04 -19.01
C ILE A 340 18.04 -38.39 -19.97
N GLN A 341 18.22 -37.18 -20.51
CA GLN A 341 18.38 -36.91 -21.96
C GLN A 341 18.36 -35.42 -22.36
N ASP A 342 19.48 -35.07 -23.01
CA ASP A 342 19.82 -33.81 -23.68
C ASP A 342 18.89 -33.48 -24.86
N GLY A 343 18.78 -32.18 -25.19
CA GLY A 343 18.27 -31.75 -26.49
C GLY A 343 18.01 -30.25 -26.63
N ASP A 344 19.03 -29.56 -27.13
CA ASP A 344 18.97 -28.42 -28.06
C ASP A 344 18.59 -26.99 -27.57
N ASP A 345 19.65 -26.18 -27.54
CA ASP A 345 19.72 -24.75 -27.84
C ASP A 345 19.07 -24.43 -29.21
N PRO A 346 18.35 -23.30 -29.33
CA PRO A 346 18.97 -22.24 -30.14
C PRO A 346 18.79 -20.83 -29.57
N THR A 347 19.91 -20.10 -29.61
CA THR A 347 20.01 -18.66 -29.83
C THR A 347 18.99 -18.13 -30.83
N GLU A 348 18.32 -17.01 -30.51
CA GLU A 348 18.04 -15.94 -31.47
C GLU A 348 18.01 -14.57 -30.79
N SER A 349 18.64 -13.63 -31.49
CA SER A 349 18.73 -12.21 -31.19
C SER A 349 17.87 -11.50 -32.25
N ALA A 350 16.97 -10.61 -31.83
CA ALA A 350 16.40 -9.54 -32.66
C ALA A 350 15.96 -8.45 -31.68
N ALA A 351 16.68 -7.32 -31.61
CA ALA A 351 16.40 -6.11 -32.39
C ALA A 351 15.02 -5.53 -32.05
N ALA A 352 15.05 -4.51 -31.19
CA ALA A 352 13.94 -3.60 -30.93
C ALA A 352 13.49 -2.96 -32.25
N ASP A 353 12.20 -3.08 -32.53
CA ASP A 353 11.51 -2.46 -33.66
C ASP A 353 10.49 -1.47 -33.06
N ASP A 354 10.46 -0.27 -33.62
CA ASP A 354 9.67 0.88 -33.16
C ASP A 354 8.17 0.54 -32.98
N VAL A 355 7.62 0.78 -31.79
CA VAL A 355 6.17 0.79 -31.57
C VAL A 355 5.64 2.19 -31.85
N VAL A 356 4.95 2.32 -32.98
CA VAL A 356 4.04 3.43 -33.26
C VAL A 356 2.70 3.10 -32.60
N ILE A 357 2.31 3.87 -31.57
CA ILE A 357 0.95 3.86 -31.04
C ILE A 357 0.09 4.65 -32.04
N ASP A 358 -0.61 3.92 -32.93
CA ASP A 358 -1.75 4.47 -33.68
C ASP A 358 -3.02 3.98 -33.00
N GLY A 359 -3.83 4.94 -32.56
CA GLY A 359 -5.04 4.73 -31.78
C GLY A 359 -6.10 3.96 -32.57
N GLY A 360 -6.78 3.07 -31.86
CA GLY A 360 -7.91 2.33 -32.40
C GLY A 360 -8.44 1.31 -31.41
N ASP A 361 -8.98 1.76 -30.28
CA ASP A 361 -10.17 1.13 -29.76
C ASP A 361 -11.20 2.21 -29.41
N ASP A 362 -12.35 2.07 -30.04
CA ASP A 362 -13.45 3.04 -30.07
C ASP A 362 -14.33 2.86 -28.82
N GLY A 363 -13.74 3.02 -27.63
CA GLY A 363 -14.46 3.15 -26.36
C GLY A 363 -14.97 4.58 -26.20
N ASP A 364 -16.28 4.75 -26.27
CA ASP A 364 -17.03 6.00 -26.10
C ASP A 364 -16.57 6.77 -24.84
N ALA A 365 -15.77 7.81 -25.04
CA ALA A 365 -15.31 8.68 -23.97
C ALA A 365 -16.41 9.69 -23.62
N GLY A 366 -17.09 9.42 -22.52
CA GLY A 366 -17.78 10.44 -21.74
C GLY A 366 -18.83 9.86 -20.82
N ASP A 367 -18.44 9.51 -19.60
CA ASP A 367 -19.27 9.66 -18.40
C ASP A 367 -18.36 9.75 -17.15
N ASP A 368 -18.71 10.64 -16.21
CA ASP A 368 -18.19 10.70 -14.82
C ASP A 368 -18.70 9.48 -14.02
N ASP A 369 -18.65 8.28 -14.60
CA ASP A 369 -19.14 7.06 -13.97
C ASP A 369 -17.94 6.46 -13.24
N GLY A 370 -17.90 6.61 -11.91
CA GLY A 370 -16.89 5.99 -11.06
C GLY A 370 -16.77 4.48 -11.27
N LEU A 371 -15.78 3.86 -10.61
CA LEU A 371 -15.41 2.46 -10.76
C LEU A 371 -16.56 1.50 -10.40
N THR A 372 -16.60 0.36 -11.09
CA THR A 372 -17.48 -0.78 -10.77
C THR A 372 -16.67 -1.82 -10.01
N LEU A 373 -17.18 -2.27 -8.87
CA LEU A 373 -16.53 -3.22 -7.97
C LEU A 373 -17.51 -4.33 -7.66
N ARG A 374 -17.03 -5.57 -7.61
CA ARG A 374 -17.81 -6.72 -7.18
C ARG A 374 -17.28 -7.18 -5.83
N LEU A 375 -18.17 -7.42 -4.88
CA LEU A 375 -17.85 -8.02 -3.59
C LEU A 375 -18.42 -9.43 -3.59
N GLU A 376 -17.59 -10.45 -3.45
CA GLU A 376 -18.04 -11.81 -3.27
C GLU A 376 -18.00 -12.18 -1.79
N THR A 377 -19.12 -12.64 -1.27
CA THR A 377 -19.24 -13.16 0.08
C THR A 377 -18.86 -14.64 0.09
N ARG A 378 -17.94 -15.05 0.98
CA ARG A 378 -17.50 -16.44 1.11
C ARG A 378 -17.57 -16.94 2.54
N ASP A 379 -17.85 -18.22 2.71
CA ASP A 379 -17.69 -18.93 3.98
C ASP A 379 -16.19 -18.99 4.31
N GLY A 380 -15.81 -18.46 5.48
CA GLY A 380 -14.41 -18.32 5.91
C GLY A 380 -13.70 -19.65 6.13
N ALA A 381 -14.44 -20.73 6.40
CA ALA A 381 -13.88 -22.05 6.70
C ALA A 381 -13.70 -22.92 5.44
N THR A 382 -14.57 -22.77 4.45
CA THR A 382 -14.63 -23.63 3.26
C THR A 382 -14.23 -22.91 1.98
N GLY A 383 -14.26 -21.57 1.97
CA GLY A 383 -14.06 -20.74 0.78
C GLY A 383 -15.20 -20.82 -0.23
N GLU A 384 -16.32 -21.46 0.12
CA GLU A 384 -17.51 -21.53 -0.74
C GLU A 384 -18.24 -20.18 -0.76
N THR A 385 -18.78 -19.80 -1.91
CA THR A 385 -19.56 -18.57 -2.07
C THR A 385 -20.87 -18.66 -1.27
N VAL A 386 -21.24 -17.57 -0.60
CA VAL A 386 -22.39 -17.48 0.31
C VAL A 386 -23.32 -16.35 -0.13
N GLU A 387 -24.61 -16.65 -0.23
CA GLU A 387 -25.64 -15.72 -0.70
C GLU A 387 -26.22 -14.86 0.44
N GLY A 388 -26.73 -13.67 0.13
CA GLY A 388 -27.61 -12.88 1.00
C GLY A 388 -26.98 -11.72 1.79
N ALA A 389 -25.70 -11.40 1.58
CA ALA A 389 -25.07 -10.23 2.19
C ALA A 389 -25.56 -8.90 1.59
N CYS A 390 -25.51 -7.83 2.37
CA CYS A 390 -25.68 -6.46 1.88
C CYS A 390 -24.58 -5.54 2.39
N PHE A 391 -24.10 -4.65 1.52
CA PHE A 391 -23.01 -3.73 1.80
C PHE A 391 -23.38 -2.28 1.48
N ARG A 392 -22.66 -1.34 2.10
CA ARG A 392 -22.74 0.09 1.78
C ARG A 392 -21.36 0.73 1.91
N VAL A 393 -20.90 1.37 0.84
CA VAL A 393 -19.70 2.22 0.85
C VAL A 393 -20.02 3.54 1.54
N GLU A 394 -19.12 4.08 2.36
CA GLU A 394 -19.35 5.30 3.14
C GLU A 394 -19.77 6.54 2.33
N THR A 395 -19.35 6.64 1.07
CA THR A 395 -19.72 7.74 0.16
C THR A 395 -21.09 7.58 -0.47
N GLN A 396 -21.65 6.37 -0.41
CA GLN A 396 -22.96 6.05 -0.95
C GLN A 396 -24.01 6.01 0.17
N THR A 397 -25.20 6.51 -0.13
CA THR A 397 -26.30 6.54 0.85
C THR A 397 -27.09 5.24 0.89
N ASP A 398 -27.15 4.54 -0.25
CA ASP A 398 -27.95 3.35 -0.43
C ASP A 398 -27.11 2.10 -0.12
N GLU A 399 -27.73 1.11 0.50
CA GLU A 399 -27.15 -0.24 0.58
C GLU A 399 -27.40 -0.98 -0.72
N VAL A 400 -26.50 -1.90 -1.07
CA VAL A 400 -26.63 -2.81 -2.21
C VAL A 400 -26.58 -4.23 -1.65
N CYS A 401 -27.57 -5.03 -2.00
CA CYS A 401 -27.74 -6.41 -1.55
C CYS A 401 -27.44 -7.41 -2.68
N ASP A 402 -27.05 -8.62 -2.30
CA ASP A 402 -26.84 -9.74 -3.22
C ASP A 402 -28.10 -10.06 -4.05
N ASP A 403 -29.30 -9.72 -3.56
CA ASP A 403 -30.56 -9.96 -4.28
C ASP A 403 -31.05 -8.78 -5.16
N ASP A 404 -30.33 -7.65 -5.18
CA ASP A 404 -30.76 -6.44 -5.90
C ASP A 404 -30.63 -6.55 -7.44
N ASP A 405 -29.77 -7.44 -7.94
CA ASP A 405 -29.56 -7.69 -9.38
C ASP A 405 -30.40 -8.86 -9.94
N ASP A 406 -31.41 -9.30 -9.17
CA ASP A 406 -32.23 -10.50 -9.43
C ASP A 406 -31.40 -11.81 -9.51
N ALA A 407 -30.13 -11.80 -9.11
CA ALA A 407 -29.35 -12.97 -8.76
C ALA A 407 -29.31 -13.12 -7.23
N SER A 408 -28.87 -14.26 -6.74
CA SER A 408 -28.48 -14.45 -5.35
C SER A 408 -27.37 -15.44 -5.49
N ASP A 409 -26.22 -14.95 -5.94
CA ASP A 409 -25.07 -15.76 -6.31
C ASP A 409 -23.88 -15.49 -5.39
N GLY A 410 -24.09 -14.70 -4.34
CA GLY A 410 -23.11 -14.28 -3.35
C GLY A 410 -22.27 -13.09 -3.78
N PHE A 411 -22.71 -12.33 -4.79
CA PHE A 411 -21.98 -11.18 -5.32
C PHE A 411 -22.79 -9.90 -5.22
N VAL A 412 -22.14 -8.83 -4.75
CA VAL A 412 -22.69 -7.47 -4.71
C VAL A 412 -21.89 -6.58 -5.64
N THR A 413 -22.54 -5.90 -6.58
CA THR A 413 -21.87 -4.96 -7.50
C THR A 413 -22.09 -3.52 -7.03
N LEU A 414 -21.01 -2.82 -6.70
CA LEU A 414 -20.97 -1.42 -6.36
C LEU A 414 -20.53 -0.62 -7.58
N GLU A 415 -21.39 0.26 -8.10
CA GLU A 415 -21.08 1.09 -9.26
C GLU A 415 -20.80 2.54 -8.86
N GLY A 416 -20.04 3.26 -9.67
CA GLY A 416 -19.86 4.71 -9.51
C GLY A 416 -18.99 5.09 -8.31
N VAL A 417 -18.08 4.22 -7.88
CA VAL A 417 -17.19 4.52 -6.75
C VAL A 417 -15.91 5.17 -7.24
N ASP A 418 -15.62 6.38 -6.76
CA ASP A 418 -14.35 7.04 -7.10
C ASP A 418 -13.15 6.22 -6.59
N GLN A 419 -11.96 6.55 -7.10
CA GLN A 419 -10.72 6.06 -6.50
C GLN A 419 -10.54 6.63 -5.09
N GLY A 420 -10.16 5.79 -4.13
CA GLY A 420 -9.82 6.18 -2.77
C GLY A 420 -9.96 5.03 -1.78
N THR A 421 -9.63 5.31 -0.53
CA THR A 421 -9.86 4.43 0.62
C THR A 421 -11.26 4.65 1.16
N TYR A 422 -12.04 3.59 1.33
CA TYR A 422 -13.41 3.67 1.81
C TYR A 422 -13.64 2.71 2.96
N THR A 423 -14.42 3.12 3.95
CA THR A 423 -15.08 2.14 4.82
C THR A 423 -16.30 1.56 4.10
N VAL A 424 -16.29 0.26 3.88
CA VAL A 424 -17.47 -0.52 3.46
C VAL A 424 -18.12 -1.09 4.71
N THR A 425 -19.40 -0.78 4.92
CA THR A 425 -20.17 -1.34 6.02
C THR A 425 -21.05 -2.46 5.50
N GLU A 426 -20.86 -3.66 6.03
CA GLU A 426 -21.87 -4.72 5.93
C GLU A 426 -23.11 -4.30 6.73
N THR A 427 -24.20 -4.09 6.02
CA THR A 427 -25.47 -3.64 6.61
C THR A 427 -26.35 -4.81 7.01
N ARG A 428 -26.13 -5.96 6.37
CA ARG A 428 -26.84 -7.21 6.63
C ARG A 428 -25.90 -8.40 6.35
N PRO A 429 -25.64 -9.25 7.34
CA PRO A 429 -24.93 -10.49 7.10
C PRO A 429 -25.78 -11.54 6.41
N PRO A 430 -25.14 -12.48 5.70
CA PRO A 430 -25.80 -13.69 5.22
C PRO A 430 -26.51 -14.44 6.35
N ASP A 431 -27.63 -15.09 6.00
CA ASP A 431 -28.38 -15.89 6.96
C ASP A 431 -27.51 -17.06 7.48
N GLY A 432 -27.42 -17.16 8.81
CA GLY A 432 -26.59 -18.19 9.45
C GLY A 432 -25.11 -17.84 9.56
N TYR A 433 -24.71 -16.59 9.26
CA TYR A 433 -23.34 -16.09 9.43
C TYR A 433 -23.27 -14.89 10.38
N LEU A 434 -22.11 -14.70 10.99
CA LEU A 434 -21.79 -13.54 11.82
C LEU A 434 -21.51 -12.33 10.93
N SER A 435 -21.86 -11.15 11.43
CA SER A 435 -21.58 -9.88 10.76
C SER A 435 -20.10 -9.51 10.86
N VAL A 436 -19.50 -9.15 9.73
CA VAL A 436 -18.14 -8.61 9.61
C VAL A 436 -18.09 -7.11 9.95
N GLY A 437 -19.22 -6.42 9.94
CA GLY A 437 -19.29 -5.01 10.32
C GLY A 437 -18.70 -4.06 9.27
N GLY A 438 -17.99 -3.02 9.70
CA GLY A 438 -17.33 -2.08 8.81
C GLY A 438 -15.87 -2.46 8.60
N PHE A 439 -15.42 -2.50 7.35
CA PHE A 439 -14.05 -2.85 6.94
C PHE A 439 -13.51 -1.83 5.93
N GLY A 440 -12.19 -1.68 5.86
CA GLY A 440 -11.52 -0.85 4.87
C GLY A 440 -11.53 -1.52 3.49
N LEU A 441 -11.75 -0.73 2.43
CA LEU A 441 -11.58 -1.17 1.06
C LEU A 441 -10.98 -0.04 0.23
N ASP A 442 -9.78 -0.29 -0.29
CA ASP A 442 -9.07 0.62 -1.16
C ASP A 442 -9.45 0.35 -2.61
N ILE A 443 -9.99 1.38 -3.25
CA ILE A 443 -10.57 1.32 -4.58
C ILE A 443 -9.69 2.15 -5.51
N PHE A 444 -9.19 1.55 -6.59
CA PHE A 444 -8.38 2.24 -7.60
C PHE A 444 -8.64 1.65 -8.99
N ALA A 445 -8.41 2.45 -10.03
CA ALA A 445 -8.66 2.03 -11.41
C ALA A 445 -7.74 0.86 -11.79
N GLY A 446 -8.32 -0.24 -12.26
CA GLY A 446 -7.62 -1.50 -12.51
C GLY A 446 -7.50 -2.40 -11.28
N GLY A 447 -7.77 -1.89 -10.07
CA GLY A 447 -7.93 -2.68 -8.85
C GLY A 447 -8.95 -3.79 -9.04
N GLY A 448 -8.68 -4.98 -8.48
CA GLY A 448 -9.44 -6.20 -8.67
C GLY A 448 -10.93 -5.90 -8.69
N GLU A 449 -11.57 -6.20 -9.82
CA GLU A 449 -13.01 -5.97 -10.01
C GLU A 449 -13.83 -6.85 -9.04
N GLU A 450 -13.19 -7.67 -8.21
CA GLU A 450 -13.79 -8.64 -7.30
C GLU A 450 -13.00 -8.71 -5.98
N TYR A 451 -13.65 -8.45 -4.85
CA TYR A 451 -13.09 -8.52 -3.49
C TYR A 451 -13.78 -9.64 -2.71
N PHE A 452 -13.02 -10.44 -1.97
CA PHE A 452 -13.56 -11.54 -1.17
C PHE A 452 -13.80 -11.12 0.27
N ILE A 453 -15.04 -11.25 0.74
CA ILE A 453 -15.45 -10.91 2.11
C ILE A 453 -15.73 -12.22 2.88
N PRO A 454 -14.82 -12.66 3.77
CA PRO A 454 -14.97 -13.90 4.51
C PRO A 454 -16.00 -13.75 5.65
N HIS A 455 -16.86 -14.75 5.81
CA HIS A 455 -17.90 -14.81 6.85
C HIS A 455 -17.82 -16.09 7.67
N ASP A 456 -17.94 -15.95 8.98
CA ASP A 456 -17.98 -17.07 9.91
C ASP A 456 -19.43 -17.53 10.16
N ALA A 457 -19.69 -18.84 10.08
CA ALA A 457 -21.02 -19.37 10.40
C ALA A 457 -21.41 -19.06 11.87
N ASP A 458 -22.61 -18.54 12.10
CA ASP A 458 -23.16 -18.26 13.43
C ASP A 458 -23.46 -19.59 14.16
N PRO A 459 -22.71 -19.93 15.24
CA PRO A 459 -22.87 -21.20 15.93
C PRO A 459 -24.20 -21.32 16.72
N VAL A 460 -25.00 -20.26 16.78
CA VAL A 460 -26.28 -20.20 17.51
C VAL A 460 -27.48 -20.06 16.57
N ALA A 461 -27.26 -19.90 15.26
CA ALA A 461 -28.34 -19.87 14.28
C ALA A 461 -29.02 -21.26 14.23
N PRO A 462 -30.36 -21.34 14.39
CA PRO A 462 -31.05 -22.61 14.20
C PRO A 462 -30.92 -23.03 12.75
N ALA A 463 -30.37 -24.23 12.50
CA ALA A 463 -30.43 -24.85 11.18
C ALA A 463 -31.89 -24.80 10.69
N ASP A 464 -32.12 -24.26 9.49
CA ASP A 464 -33.44 -24.23 8.89
C ASP A 464 -33.99 -25.66 8.84
N ASP A 465 -34.94 -25.91 9.74
CA ASP A 465 -35.66 -27.16 9.88
C ASP A 465 -36.72 -27.17 8.77
N ASP A 466 -36.26 -27.36 7.54
CA ASP A 466 -37.05 -27.49 6.33
C ASP A 466 -37.71 -28.89 6.29
N ASP A 467 -38.43 -29.24 7.36
CA ASP A 467 -39.32 -30.38 7.42
C ASP A 467 -40.48 -30.07 8.37
N GLN A 468 -41.50 -29.35 7.87
CA GLN A 468 -42.90 -29.68 8.17
C GLN A 468 -43.84 -29.33 7.01
N THR A 469 -44.03 -30.30 6.12
CA THR A 469 -45.39 -30.58 5.61
C THR A 469 -45.75 -32.04 5.88
N GLU A 470 -46.27 -32.32 7.08
CA GLU A 470 -47.06 -33.52 7.33
C GLU A 470 -48.50 -33.35 6.81
N THR A 471 -48.89 -34.30 5.96
CA THR A 471 -50.23 -34.93 5.76
C THR A 471 -51.39 -34.18 5.10
#